data_AF-A0A2V5X810-F1
#
_entry.id   AF-A0A2V5X810-F1
#
_cell.length_a   1.000
_cell.length_b   1.000
_cell.length_c   1.000
_cell.angle_alpha   90.00
_cell.angle_beta   90.00
_cell.angle_gamma   90.00
#
_symmetry.space_group_name_H-M   'P 1'
#
loop_
_entity.id
_entity.type
_entity.pdbx_description
1 polymer ?
#
loop_
_entity_poly.entity_id
_entity_poly.type
_entity_poly.pdbx_seq_one_letter_code
_entity_poly.pdbx_strand_id
1 'polypeptide(L)'
;MKQFFIIPLLALVVNVSVAQNPSGAEVLYNGIALPKEWPPTVSWEDIQARKPLADPPYLRSPPALISIDVGRQLFVDDFLIADTTGLTRTYHLAKYHAGNPVFSGGMVFSDGVWHDPKDHLFKMWYFDHGTGYTTSKDGVHWEPGTNVLSGETDSQTVWLDLEEKDASKRFKMIRSVIANNDCRGQIYFSPDGVEWRHMGQTGSWGDRSTFFYNPFRKIWVISVRHGWGQPRARRYWEVKDLEKGPYWGEADQPQYPPFWIGSDSLDLERPDYKIPCELYNLDCVAYESLMLGLFTIWRGQPGPRQKPNEVCVGFSRDGFHWSRPDRRPFCPVSETPGDWNYANVQSAGGCCLIVGGQLYFYVSGRGKGRVTSLATLRRDGFASMDADFFGGTLTTRPVRFSGRYFFVNLEAPSGGVWIEVFSEDGKRLLTSDRIKGDKTLLPVSWKDADDLSVLAGKPVRFRFHLYDGKLYSFWVTPDKSGASHGYVAAGGPGFTGPINTVGAAR
;
A
#
# COMPACT_ATOMS: atom_id res chain seq x y z
N MET A 1 -3.15 9.81 55.12
CA MET A 1 -3.83 8.92 54.14
C MET A 1 -4.39 9.82 53.05
N LYS A 2 -3.74 9.90 51.88
CA LYS A 2 -4.18 10.72 50.73
C LYS A 2 -4.96 9.83 49.76
N GLN A 3 -6.23 10.15 49.54
CA GLN A 3 -7.07 9.52 48.52
C GLN A 3 -6.69 10.09 47.15
N PHE A 4 -6.32 9.22 46.22
CA PHE A 4 -6.15 9.54 44.80
C PHE A 4 -7.50 9.39 44.10
N PHE A 5 -7.97 10.46 43.47
CA PHE A 5 -9.05 10.41 42.50
C PHE A 5 -8.48 9.98 41.14
N ILE A 6 -8.96 8.85 40.64
CA ILE A 6 -8.70 8.39 39.26
C ILE A 6 -9.73 9.07 38.37
N ILE A 7 -9.27 9.95 37.47
CA ILE A 7 -10.07 10.51 36.39
C ILE A 7 -10.01 9.52 35.22
N PRO A 8 -11.15 9.04 34.67
CA PRO A 8 -11.11 8.12 33.54
C PRO A 8 -10.75 8.89 32.26
N LEU A 9 -9.75 8.37 31.54
CA LEU A 9 -9.37 8.82 30.22
C LEU A 9 -10.48 8.41 29.23
N LEU A 10 -11.34 9.33 28.80
CA LEU A 10 -12.29 9.08 27.73
C LEU A 10 -11.50 8.89 26.42
N ALA A 11 -11.48 7.65 25.92
CA ALA A 11 -11.05 7.37 24.56
C ALA A 11 -12.06 7.99 23.59
N LEU A 12 -11.66 9.05 22.89
CA LEU A 12 -12.45 9.67 21.84
C LEU A 12 -12.50 8.72 20.64
N VAL A 13 -13.58 7.94 20.52
CA VAL A 13 -13.86 7.17 19.30
C VAL A 13 -14.27 8.17 18.22
N VAL A 14 -13.34 8.51 17.33
CA VAL A 14 -13.65 9.29 16.13
C VAL A 14 -14.41 8.37 15.18
N ASN A 15 -15.74 8.41 15.25
CA ASN A 15 -16.59 7.85 14.19
C ASN A 15 -16.42 8.73 12.95
N VAL A 16 -15.59 8.30 12.01
CA VAL A 16 -15.62 8.83 10.64
C VAL A 16 -16.90 8.32 10.00
N SER A 17 -17.99 9.08 10.16
CA SER A 17 -19.22 8.85 9.39
C SER A 17 -18.93 9.24 7.94
N VAL A 18 -19.12 8.31 7.01
CA VAL A 18 -19.19 8.60 5.58
C VAL A 18 -20.34 9.59 5.38
N ALA A 19 -20.01 10.84 5.08
CA ALA A 19 -21.02 11.84 4.76
C ALA A 19 -21.59 11.51 3.38
N GLN A 20 -22.89 11.21 3.30
CA GLN A 20 -23.56 11.09 2.01
C GLN A 20 -23.74 12.49 1.43
N ASN A 21 -23.23 12.73 0.22
CA ASN A 21 -23.51 13.95 -0.53
C ASN A 21 -25.02 13.96 -0.91
N PRO A 22 -25.68 15.12 -1.18
CA PRO A 22 -27.10 15.16 -1.56
C PRO A 22 -27.46 14.32 -2.80
N SER A 23 -26.45 13.86 -3.56
CA SER A 23 -26.59 12.93 -4.68
C SER A 23 -26.68 11.44 -4.30
N GLY A 24 -26.49 11.08 -3.01
CA GLY A 24 -26.46 9.70 -2.52
C GLY A 24 -25.15 8.94 -2.76
N ALA A 25 -24.11 9.61 -3.29
CA ALA A 25 -22.79 9.04 -3.50
C ALA A 25 -21.98 8.91 -2.19
N GLU A 26 -21.26 7.79 -2.04
CA GLU A 26 -20.27 7.59 -0.97
C GLU A 26 -19.15 8.63 -1.09
N VAL A 27 -18.86 9.38 -0.02
CA VAL A 27 -17.73 10.31 0.04
C VAL A 27 -16.66 9.74 0.97
N LEU A 28 -15.47 9.55 0.44
CA LEU A 28 -14.33 8.98 1.15
C LEU A 28 -13.69 9.98 2.13
N TYR A 29 -12.83 9.46 3.01
CA TYR A 29 -12.07 10.21 4.03
C TYR A 29 -11.33 11.45 3.49
N ASN A 30 -10.90 11.43 2.23
CA ASN A 30 -10.14 12.49 1.56
C ASN A 30 -11.02 13.43 0.71
N GLY A 31 -12.35 13.29 0.77
CA GLY A 31 -13.31 14.12 0.04
C GLY A 31 -13.65 13.61 -1.38
N ILE A 32 -13.06 12.51 -1.83
CA ILE A 32 -13.41 11.90 -3.12
C ILE A 32 -14.85 11.39 -3.04
N ALA A 33 -15.72 11.89 -3.92
CA ALA A 33 -17.05 11.33 -4.12
C ALA A 33 -16.98 10.21 -5.15
N LEU A 34 -17.38 9.00 -4.76
CA LEU A 34 -17.46 7.85 -5.66
C LEU A 34 -18.63 8.04 -6.65
N PRO A 35 -18.53 7.48 -7.87
CA PRO A 35 -19.69 7.41 -8.76
C PRO A 35 -20.82 6.60 -8.12
N LYS A 36 -22.06 6.90 -8.51
CA LYS A 36 -23.26 6.22 -8.01
C LYS A 36 -23.24 4.72 -8.32
N GLU A 37 -22.75 4.35 -9.50
CA GLU A 37 -22.48 2.97 -9.87
C GLU A 37 -21.05 2.61 -9.45
N TRP A 38 -20.93 1.67 -8.52
CA TRP A 38 -19.67 1.23 -7.97
C TRP A 38 -19.66 -0.31 -7.78
N PRO A 39 -18.58 -1.00 -8.15
CA PRO A 39 -17.37 -0.49 -8.82
C PRO A 39 -17.64 -0.10 -10.29
N PRO A 40 -16.88 0.85 -10.86
CA PRO A 40 -16.94 1.15 -12.29
C PRO A 40 -16.61 -0.09 -13.14
N THR A 41 -17.19 -0.20 -14.32
CA THR A 41 -16.90 -1.29 -15.24
C THR A 41 -15.77 -0.92 -16.20
N VAL A 42 -14.75 -1.77 -16.30
CA VAL A 42 -13.75 -1.72 -17.36
C VAL A 42 -14.14 -2.70 -18.45
N SER A 43 -14.10 -2.29 -19.72
CA SER A 43 -14.48 -3.17 -20.83
C SER A 43 -13.38 -4.21 -21.11
N TRP A 44 -13.77 -5.40 -21.56
CA TRP A 44 -12.79 -6.41 -21.97
C TRP A 44 -12.04 -5.96 -23.22
N GLU A 45 -12.70 -5.25 -24.12
CA GLU A 45 -12.14 -4.70 -25.35
C GLU A 45 -10.99 -3.74 -25.05
N ASP A 46 -11.12 -2.89 -24.03
CA ASP A 46 -10.05 -1.97 -23.61
C ASP A 46 -8.84 -2.72 -23.04
N ILE A 47 -9.09 -3.78 -22.25
CA ILE A 47 -8.05 -4.65 -21.70
C ILE A 47 -7.33 -5.40 -22.82
N GLN A 48 -8.05 -5.97 -23.78
CA GLN A 48 -7.47 -6.67 -24.95
C GLN A 48 -6.67 -5.73 -25.83
N ALA A 49 -7.17 -4.51 -26.05
CA ALA A 49 -6.49 -3.47 -26.78
C ALA A 49 -5.31 -2.86 -26.01
N ARG A 50 -5.10 -3.25 -24.74
CA ARG A 50 -4.03 -2.74 -23.86
C ARG A 50 -4.04 -1.21 -23.78
N LYS A 51 -5.25 -0.61 -23.77
CA LYS A 51 -5.37 0.84 -23.69
C LYS A 51 -4.77 1.34 -22.38
N PRO A 52 -3.97 2.42 -22.40
CA PRO A 52 -3.52 3.07 -21.17
C PRO A 52 -4.68 3.30 -20.22
N LEU A 53 -4.47 2.99 -18.95
CA LEU A 53 -5.43 3.37 -17.92
C LEU A 53 -5.64 4.88 -17.96
N ALA A 54 -6.90 5.30 -18.00
CA ALA A 54 -7.24 6.71 -17.87
C ALA A 54 -6.77 7.22 -16.51
N ASP A 55 -6.38 8.50 -16.45
CA ASP A 55 -6.06 9.13 -15.19
C ASP A 55 -7.23 8.96 -14.21
N PRO A 56 -6.94 8.58 -12.94
CA PRO A 56 -7.95 8.43 -11.92
C PRO A 56 -8.92 9.64 -11.91
N PRO A 57 -10.24 9.41 -11.83
CA PRO A 57 -11.22 10.51 -11.88
C PRO A 57 -10.94 11.62 -10.87
N TYR A 58 -10.45 11.26 -9.69
CA TYR A 58 -10.08 12.20 -8.62
C TYR A 58 -8.83 13.06 -8.91
N LEU A 59 -8.02 12.74 -9.93
CA LEU A 59 -6.94 13.61 -10.38
C LEU A 59 -7.42 14.61 -11.44
N ARG A 60 -8.41 14.21 -12.26
CA ARG A 60 -9.03 15.08 -13.27
C ARG A 60 -10.03 16.07 -12.68
N SER A 61 -10.76 15.64 -11.65
CA SER A 61 -11.71 16.46 -10.89
C SER A 61 -11.50 16.22 -9.38
N PRO A 62 -10.45 16.82 -8.79
CA PRO A 62 -10.16 16.65 -7.38
C PRO A 62 -11.22 17.33 -6.49
N PRO A 63 -11.40 16.87 -5.24
CA PRO A 63 -12.28 17.54 -4.28
C PRO A 63 -11.88 19.01 -4.08
N ALA A 64 -12.87 19.89 -3.94
CA ALA A 64 -12.62 21.32 -3.70
C ALA A 64 -11.89 21.57 -2.36
N LEU A 65 -12.10 20.69 -1.38
CA LEU A 65 -11.45 20.70 -0.08
C LEU A 65 -11.04 19.28 0.32
N ILE A 66 -9.75 19.06 0.52
CA ILE A 66 -9.20 17.74 0.82
C ILE A 66 -8.97 17.61 2.33
N SER A 67 -9.50 16.56 2.96
CA SER A 67 -9.11 16.24 4.34
C SER A 67 -7.77 15.54 4.38
N ILE A 68 -6.87 15.98 5.27
CA ILE A 68 -5.55 15.37 5.50
C ILE A 68 -5.41 14.79 6.92
N ASP A 69 -6.53 14.47 7.55
CA ASP A 69 -6.57 13.88 8.91
C ASP A 69 -6.03 12.45 8.98
N VAL A 70 -5.93 11.77 7.84
CA VAL A 70 -5.49 10.38 7.77
C VAL A 70 -4.12 10.31 7.11
N GLY A 71 -3.12 9.93 7.90
CA GLY A 71 -1.82 9.50 7.43
C GLY A 71 -0.92 10.60 6.89
N ARG A 72 0.29 10.16 6.56
CA ARG A 72 1.27 10.95 5.83
C ARG A 72 0.77 11.25 4.41
N GLN A 73 0.89 12.50 4.01
CA GLN A 73 0.50 12.99 2.69
C GLN A 73 1.68 12.88 1.73
N LEU A 74 1.54 12.02 0.72
CA LEU A 74 2.61 11.64 -0.22
C LEU A 74 2.52 12.41 -1.54
N PHE A 75 3.67 12.69 -2.17
CA PHE A 75 3.78 13.36 -3.48
C PHE A 75 3.86 12.39 -4.66
N VAL A 76 3.18 11.24 -4.56
CA VAL A 76 3.19 10.18 -5.59
C VAL A 76 2.30 10.49 -6.79
N ASP A 77 1.46 11.51 -6.69
CA ASP A 77 0.55 11.99 -7.73
C ASP A 77 0.28 13.49 -7.52
N ASP A 78 -0.54 14.07 -8.39
CA ASP A 78 -0.88 15.48 -8.30
C ASP A 78 -2.02 15.78 -7.34
N PHE A 79 -2.65 14.80 -6.67
CA PHE A 79 -3.91 14.98 -5.92
C PHE A 79 -3.89 16.17 -4.93
N LEU A 80 -2.76 16.39 -4.26
CA LEU A 80 -2.59 17.45 -3.27
C LEU A 80 -1.99 18.74 -3.85
N ILE A 81 -1.43 18.71 -5.05
CA ILE A 81 -0.59 19.78 -5.59
C ILE A 81 -1.43 20.70 -6.47
N ALA A 82 -1.50 21.98 -6.11
CA ALA A 82 -2.11 23.01 -6.94
C ALA A 82 -1.09 23.62 -7.91
N ASP A 83 0.14 23.87 -7.44
CA ASP A 83 1.18 24.51 -8.22
C ASP A 83 2.58 24.12 -7.71
N THR A 84 3.55 24.08 -8.63
CA THR A 84 4.97 23.93 -8.32
C THR A 84 5.80 24.83 -9.21
N THR A 85 6.79 25.52 -8.62
CA THR A 85 7.76 26.34 -9.35
C THR A 85 9.17 25.93 -8.95
N GLY A 86 10.04 25.61 -9.91
CA GLY A 86 11.46 25.30 -9.64
C GLY A 86 11.70 23.98 -8.91
N LEU A 87 10.71 23.08 -8.85
CA LEU A 87 10.83 21.76 -8.24
C LEU A 87 10.71 20.65 -9.28
N THR A 88 11.47 19.57 -9.09
CA THR A 88 11.36 18.35 -9.91
C THR A 88 10.79 17.22 -9.05
N ARG A 89 9.82 16.47 -9.59
CA ARG A 89 9.38 15.23 -8.91
C ARG A 89 10.27 14.07 -9.30
N THR A 90 10.83 13.37 -8.31
CA THR A 90 11.67 12.19 -8.52
C THR A 90 11.03 10.97 -7.88
N TYR A 91 10.84 9.91 -8.68
CA TYR A 91 10.39 8.61 -8.21
C TYR A 91 11.59 7.70 -7.91
N HIS A 92 11.55 7.01 -6.78
CA HIS A 92 12.66 6.20 -6.28
C HIS A 92 12.33 4.71 -6.31
N LEU A 93 13.34 3.89 -6.62
CA LEU A 93 13.23 2.43 -6.65
C LEU A 93 13.75 1.84 -5.33
N ALA A 94 13.24 0.67 -4.94
CA ALA A 94 13.75 -0.04 -3.79
C ALA A 94 15.17 -0.56 -4.04
N LYS A 95 15.94 -0.69 -2.97
CA LYS A 95 17.30 -1.24 -3.00
C LYS A 95 17.31 -2.62 -2.35
N TYR A 96 17.81 -3.61 -3.08
CA TYR A 96 17.98 -4.96 -2.51
C TYR A 96 18.95 -4.94 -1.33
N HIS A 97 18.57 -5.66 -0.27
CA HIS A 97 19.43 -5.90 0.88
C HIS A 97 20.67 -6.70 0.46
N ALA A 98 21.85 -6.32 0.96
CA ALA A 98 23.12 -6.93 0.56
C ALA A 98 23.22 -8.41 0.97
N GLY A 99 22.52 -8.81 2.04
CA GLY A 99 22.47 -10.19 2.53
C GLY A 99 21.44 -11.08 1.84
N ASN A 100 20.92 -10.71 0.66
CA ASN A 100 19.92 -11.52 -0.03
C ASN A 100 20.51 -12.83 -0.61
N PRO A 101 19.73 -13.94 -0.61
CA PRO A 101 18.38 -14.06 -0.04
C PRO A 101 18.41 -14.09 1.50
N VAL A 102 17.41 -13.49 2.14
CA VAL A 102 17.27 -13.48 3.62
C VAL A 102 16.64 -14.77 4.16
N PHE A 103 15.99 -15.56 3.30
CA PHE A 103 15.43 -16.86 3.66
C PHE A 103 15.45 -17.82 2.47
N SER A 104 15.93 -19.04 2.70
CA SER A 104 16.09 -20.07 1.66
C SER A 104 15.17 -21.29 1.82
N GLY A 105 14.29 -21.29 2.83
CA GLY A 105 13.37 -22.41 3.10
C GLY A 105 12.09 -22.41 2.23
N GLY A 106 11.92 -21.40 1.38
CA GLY A 106 10.76 -21.21 0.51
C GLY A 106 10.64 -19.77 0.03
N MET A 107 9.56 -19.46 -0.69
CA MET A 107 9.40 -18.14 -1.32
C MET A 107 8.10 -17.44 -0.92
N VAL A 108 8.15 -16.13 -0.70
CA VAL A 108 6.95 -15.30 -0.61
C VAL A 108 6.35 -15.11 -2.00
N PHE A 109 5.12 -15.59 -2.21
CA PHE A 109 4.48 -15.57 -3.52
C PHE A 109 3.04 -15.08 -3.35
N SER A 110 2.89 -13.84 -2.86
CA SER A 110 1.65 -13.24 -2.34
C SER A 110 1.15 -13.79 -1.00
N ASP A 111 1.87 -14.75 -0.40
CA ASP A 111 1.59 -15.39 0.89
C ASP A 111 1.45 -14.35 2.01
N GLY A 112 2.54 -13.73 2.45
CA GLY A 112 2.46 -12.56 3.31
C GLY A 112 3.58 -12.50 4.34
N VAL A 113 4.01 -11.27 4.63
CA VAL A 113 4.92 -10.99 5.72
C VAL A 113 4.33 -9.87 6.57
N TRP A 114 4.13 -10.14 7.86
CA TRP A 114 3.45 -9.24 8.77
C TRP A 114 4.27 -9.10 10.06
N HIS A 115 4.27 -7.92 10.67
CA HIS A 115 4.75 -7.78 12.04
C HIS A 115 3.55 -7.89 12.97
N ASP A 116 3.54 -8.92 13.80
CA ASP A 116 2.49 -9.16 14.78
C ASP A 116 2.75 -8.32 16.04
N PRO A 117 1.91 -7.30 16.34
CA PRO A 117 2.11 -6.46 17.51
C PRO A 117 1.82 -7.16 18.85
N LYS A 118 1.09 -8.29 18.84
CA LYS A 118 0.82 -9.10 20.04
C LYS A 118 2.03 -9.93 20.42
N ASP A 119 2.69 -10.51 19.41
CA ASP A 119 3.80 -11.45 19.63
C ASP A 119 5.16 -10.76 19.53
N HIS A 120 5.20 -9.52 19.03
CA HIS A 120 6.42 -8.74 18.75
C HIS A 120 7.39 -9.46 17.81
N LEU A 121 6.84 -10.09 16.77
CA LEU A 121 7.59 -10.88 15.79
C LEU A 121 7.19 -10.51 14.37
N PHE A 122 8.17 -10.53 13.47
CA PHE A 122 7.91 -10.70 12.05
C PHE A 122 7.48 -12.15 11.82
N LYS A 123 6.37 -12.32 11.10
CA LYS A 123 5.79 -13.60 10.71
C LYS A 123 5.72 -13.66 9.19
N MET A 124 6.26 -14.73 8.61
CA MET A 124 6.24 -14.95 7.18
C MET A 124 5.58 -16.27 6.86
N TRP A 125 4.57 -16.21 6.00
CA TRP A 125 4.04 -17.37 5.31
C TRP A 125 4.71 -17.45 3.96
N TYR A 126 5.01 -18.66 3.51
CA TYR A 126 5.74 -18.86 2.28
C TYR A 126 5.26 -20.10 1.54
N PHE A 127 5.41 -20.05 0.23
CA PHE A 127 5.06 -21.12 -0.66
C PHE A 127 6.20 -22.13 -0.75
N ASP A 128 5.85 -23.39 -0.48
CA ASP A 128 6.66 -24.55 -0.81
C ASP A 128 5.78 -25.78 -1.13
N HIS A 129 5.87 -26.88 -0.37
CA HIS A 129 4.95 -28.03 -0.46
C HIS A 129 3.70 -27.81 0.42
N GLY A 130 3.00 -26.70 0.18
CA GLY A 130 1.87 -26.22 0.99
C GLY A 130 2.07 -24.80 1.49
N THR A 131 1.55 -24.50 2.69
CA THR A 131 1.76 -23.25 3.41
C THR A 131 2.86 -23.43 4.45
N GLY A 132 4.03 -22.86 4.18
CA GLY A 132 5.12 -22.76 5.13
C GLY A 132 4.95 -21.55 6.06
N TYR A 133 5.59 -21.61 7.23
CA TYR A 133 5.60 -20.56 8.24
C TYR A 133 6.97 -20.45 8.90
N THR A 134 7.43 -19.22 9.10
CA THR A 134 8.61 -18.92 9.92
C THR A 134 8.46 -17.56 10.60
N THR A 135 9.31 -17.29 11.59
CA THR A 135 9.34 -16.04 12.33
C THR A 135 10.73 -15.44 12.37
N SER A 136 10.78 -14.14 12.65
CA SER A 136 12.00 -13.38 12.85
C SER A 136 11.79 -12.29 13.89
N LYS A 137 12.85 -11.96 14.64
CA LYS A 137 12.83 -10.83 15.59
C LYS A 137 13.20 -9.49 14.93
N ASP A 138 13.92 -9.53 13.81
CA ASP A 138 14.45 -8.34 13.15
C ASP A 138 14.03 -8.20 11.67
N GLY A 139 13.34 -9.21 11.13
CA GLY A 139 12.90 -9.25 9.74
C GLY A 139 14.01 -9.63 8.75
N VAL A 140 15.24 -9.89 9.21
CA VAL A 140 16.39 -10.20 8.35
C VAL A 140 16.87 -11.62 8.60
N HIS A 141 16.95 -12.04 9.87
CA HIS A 141 17.37 -13.38 10.26
C HIS A 141 16.13 -14.20 10.64
N TRP A 142 15.86 -15.24 9.86
CA TRP A 142 14.66 -16.06 10.00
C TRP A 142 14.99 -17.41 10.63
N GLU A 143 14.11 -17.86 11.52
CA GLU A 143 14.18 -19.20 12.08
C GLU A 143 13.93 -20.27 10.98
N PRO A 144 14.33 -21.54 11.20
CA PRO A 144 13.92 -22.63 10.33
C PRO A 144 12.40 -22.68 10.20
N GLY A 145 11.92 -22.85 8.97
CA GLY A 145 10.48 -22.86 8.70
C GLY A 145 9.83 -24.22 8.98
N THR A 146 8.51 -24.20 9.15
CA THR A 146 7.67 -25.39 9.31
C THR A 146 6.48 -25.34 8.36
N ASN A 147 5.91 -26.49 7.99
CA ASN A 147 4.70 -26.55 7.18
C ASN A 147 3.47 -26.51 8.10
N VAL A 148 2.62 -25.50 7.93
CA VAL A 148 1.42 -25.28 8.76
C VAL A 148 0.13 -25.71 8.07
N LEU A 149 0.18 -25.93 6.75
CA LEU A 149 -0.94 -26.49 6.00
C LEU A 149 -0.44 -27.22 4.75
N SER A 150 -0.54 -28.55 4.78
CA SER A 150 -0.05 -29.40 3.68
C SER A 150 -0.99 -29.42 2.47
N GLY A 151 -0.49 -30.04 1.39
CA GLY A 151 -1.23 -30.26 0.14
C GLY A 151 -0.76 -29.36 -1.00
N GLU A 152 -1.12 -29.72 -2.22
CA GLU A 152 -0.80 -28.92 -3.39
C GLU A 152 -1.67 -27.65 -3.43
N THR A 153 -1.04 -26.55 -3.80
CA THR A 153 -1.67 -25.23 -3.96
C THR A 153 -0.96 -24.48 -5.07
N ASP A 154 -1.66 -23.56 -5.72
CA ASP A 154 -1.05 -22.67 -6.73
C ASP A 154 -0.46 -21.42 -6.07
N SER A 155 -1.24 -20.83 -5.16
CA SER A 155 -0.92 -19.58 -4.49
C SER A 155 -1.74 -19.47 -3.22
N GLN A 156 -1.32 -18.61 -2.31
CA GLN A 156 -2.05 -18.29 -1.09
C GLN A 156 -1.76 -16.86 -0.69
N THR A 157 -2.69 -16.25 0.03
CA THR A 157 -2.48 -14.97 0.69
C THR A 157 -2.96 -15.11 2.13
N VAL A 158 -2.20 -14.56 3.06
CA VAL A 158 -2.44 -14.50 4.49
C VAL A 158 -2.53 -13.03 4.89
N TRP A 159 -3.55 -12.71 5.66
CA TRP A 159 -3.82 -11.39 6.18
C TRP A 159 -3.89 -11.44 7.70
N LEU A 160 -3.13 -10.57 8.38
CA LEU A 160 -3.29 -10.31 9.80
C LEU A 160 -4.31 -9.19 9.98
N ASP A 161 -5.51 -9.54 10.42
CA ASP A 161 -6.58 -8.59 10.69
C ASP A 161 -6.48 -8.06 12.13
N LEU A 162 -5.89 -6.88 12.26
CA LEU A 162 -5.70 -6.20 13.54
C LEU A 162 -6.98 -5.55 14.08
N GLU A 163 -8.07 -5.54 13.31
CA GLU A 163 -9.37 -5.00 13.72
C GLU A 163 -10.41 -6.09 14.04
N GLU A 164 -10.06 -7.36 13.80
CA GLU A 164 -10.91 -8.50 14.11
C GLU A 164 -11.17 -8.62 15.62
N LYS A 165 -12.46 -8.77 15.96
CA LYS A 165 -12.92 -8.90 17.35
C LYS A 165 -13.00 -10.36 17.78
N ASP A 166 -13.29 -11.26 16.86
CA ASP A 166 -13.25 -12.69 17.11
C ASP A 166 -11.80 -13.20 17.00
N ALA A 167 -11.17 -13.44 18.15
CA ALA A 167 -9.79 -13.90 18.20
C ALA A 167 -9.53 -15.18 17.40
N SER A 168 -10.55 -16.01 17.10
CA SER A 168 -10.41 -17.20 16.26
C SER A 168 -10.26 -16.89 14.76
N LYS A 169 -10.53 -15.64 14.35
CA LYS A 169 -10.52 -15.16 12.95
C LYS A 169 -9.44 -14.10 12.68
N ARG A 170 -8.52 -13.94 13.63
CA ARG A 170 -7.47 -12.91 13.63
C ARG A 170 -6.59 -12.99 12.38
N PHE A 171 -6.24 -14.20 11.96
CA PHE A 171 -5.57 -14.44 10.69
C PHE A 171 -6.58 -14.99 9.70
N LYS A 172 -6.51 -14.48 8.47
CA LYS A 172 -7.37 -14.87 7.36
C LYS A 172 -6.51 -15.31 6.21
N MET A 173 -6.85 -16.43 5.58
CA MET A 173 -6.12 -16.94 4.43
C MET A 173 -7.09 -17.33 3.32
N ILE A 174 -6.69 -17.05 2.10
CA ILE A 174 -7.31 -17.60 0.89
C ILE A 174 -6.23 -18.33 0.13
N ARG A 175 -6.47 -19.61 -0.14
CA ARG A 175 -5.53 -20.53 -0.78
C ARG A 175 -6.11 -21.08 -2.07
N SER A 176 -5.46 -20.81 -3.20
CA SER A 176 -5.88 -21.26 -4.53
C SER A 176 -5.58 -22.75 -4.72
N VAL A 177 -6.63 -23.57 -4.80
CA VAL A 177 -6.53 -25.01 -5.01
C VAL A 177 -7.11 -25.38 -6.38
N ILE A 178 -6.36 -26.19 -7.12
CA ILE A 178 -6.74 -26.69 -8.44
C ILE A 178 -7.18 -28.14 -8.31
N ALA A 179 -8.42 -28.44 -8.69
CA ALA A 179 -8.95 -29.80 -8.72
C ALA A 179 -9.93 -29.94 -9.89
N ASN A 180 -9.86 -31.07 -10.62
CA ASN A 180 -10.78 -31.36 -11.75
C ASN A 180 -10.89 -30.24 -12.79
N ASN A 181 -9.76 -29.62 -13.17
CA ASN A 181 -9.67 -28.46 -14.09
C ASN A 181 -10.40 -27.19 -13.61
N ASP A 182 -10.74 -27.10 -12.33
CA ASP A 182 -11.31 -25.90 -11.70
C ASP A 182 -10.34 -25.37 -10.64
N CYS A 183 -10.19 -24.04 -10.55
CA CYS A 183 -9.39 -23.38 -9.53
C CYS A 183 -10.30 -22.53 -8.66
N ARG A 184 -10.27 -22.77 -7.34
CA ARG A 184 -11.08 -22.05 -6.35
C ARG A 184 -10.21 -21.66 -5.16
N GLY A 185 -10.59 -20.60 -4.46
CA GLY A 185 -9.97 -20.20 -3.21
C GLY A 185 -10.59 -20.89 -2.03
N GLN A 186 -9.84 -21.71 -1.30
CA GLN A 186 -10.23 -22.21 0.00
C GLN A 186 -9.94 -21.15 1.07
N ILE A 187 -10.93 -20.87 1.90
CA ILE A 187 -10.92 -19.81 2.91
C ILE A 187 -10.62 -20.44 4.26
N TYR A 188 -9.65 -19.89 4.97
CA TYR A 188 -9.24 -20.37 6.28
C TYR A 188 -9.10 -19.24 7.27
N PHE A 189 -9.45 -19.54 8.53
CA PHE A 189 -9.24 -18.65 9.67
C PHE A 189 -8.34 -19.31 10.71
N SER A 190 -7.58 -18.49 11.42
CA SER A 190 -6.65 -18.95 12.45
C SER A 190 -6.51 -17.90 13.57
N PRO A 191 -6.38 -18.33 14.85
CA PRO A 191 -6.09 -17.43 15.96
C PRO A 191 -4.62 -16.96 16.02
N ASP A 192 -3.68 -17.77 15.51
CA ASP A 192 -2.24 -17.59 15.67
C ASP A 192 -1.46 -17.55 14.34
N GLY A 193 -2.13 -17.93 13.24
CA GLY A 193 -1.58 -18.04 11.90
C GLY A 193 -0.85 -19.36 11.65
N VAL A 194 -0.99 -20.34 12.54
CA VAL A 194 -0.37 -21.67 12.49
C VAL A 194 -1.45 -22.74 12.43
N GLU A 195 -2.46 -22.68 13.30
CA GLU A 195 -3.58 -23.62 13.29
C GLU A 195 -4.73 -23.08 12.44
N TRP A 196 -4.98 -23.69 11.29
CA TRP A 196 -5.94 -23.21 10.30
C TRP A 196 -7.23 -24.03 10.27
N ARG A 197 -8.38 -23.35 10.34
CA ARG A 197 -9.71 -23.95 10.15
C ARG A 197 -10.29 -23.55 8.80
N HIS A 198 -10.66 -24.54 7.99
CA HIS A 198 -11.36 -24.33 6.73
C HIS A 198 -12.78 -23.81 6.97
N MET A 199 -13.13 -22.71 6.29
CA MET A 199 -14.41 -22.02 6.46
C MET A 199 -15.33 -22.15 5.23
N GLY A 200 -14.76 -22.37 4.04
CA GLY A 200 -15.52 -22.44 2.80
C GLY A 200 -14.63 -22.17 1.59
N GLN A 201 -15.25 -21.98 0.43
CA GLN A 201 -14.54 -21.76 -0.83
C GLN A 201 -15.16 -20.63 -1.66
N THR A 202 -14.38 -20.00 -2.54
CA THR A 202 -14.88 -19.01 -3.48
C THR A 202 -15.60 -19.65 -4.68
N GLY A 203 -16.19 -18.82 -5.53
CA GLY A 203 -16.47 -19.18 -6.92
C GLY A 203 -15.18 -19.50 -7.72
N SER A 204 -15.33 -20.09 -8.90
CA SER A 204 -14.22 -20.42 -9.80
C SER A 204 -13.45 -19.16 -10.23
N TRP A 205 -12.13 -19.28 -10.33
CA TRP A 205 -11.23 -18.22 -10.79
C TRP A 205 -9.96 -18.74 -11.46
N GLY A 206 -9.11 -17.83 -11.96
CA GLY A 206 -7.76 -18.17 -12.42
C GLY A 206 -6.75 -18.34 -11.28
N ASP A 207 -5.59 -18.93 -11.62
CA ASP A 207 -4.40 -19.00 -10.76
C ASP A 207 -3.97 -17.63 -10.24
N ARG A 208 -3.16 -17.59 -9.18
CA ARG A 208 -2.60 -16.33 -8.64
C ARG A 208 -3.66 -15.29 -8.23
N SER A 209 -4.88 -15.71 -7.89
CA SER A 209 -5.87 -14.80 -7.28
C SER A 209 -5.46 -14.47 -5.84
N THR A 210 -5.73 -13.25 -5.40
CA THR A 210 -5.31 -12.72 -4.08
C THR A 210 -6.44 -11.92 -3.46
N PHE A 211 -6.27 -11.49 -2.21
CA PHE A 211 -7.23 -10.61 -1.55
C PHE A 211 -6.53 -9.64 -0.60
N PHE A 212 -7.22 -8.54 -0.28
CA PHE A 212 -6.73 -7.53 0.64
C PHE A 212 -7.89 -6.81 1.31
N TYR A 213 -7.62 -6.15 2.43
CA TYR A 213 -8.59 -5.26 3.07
C TYR A 213 -8.37 -3.82 2.61
N ASN A 214 -9.44 -3.14 2.21
CA ASN A 214 -9.46 -1.69 2.02
C ASN A 214 -10.11 -1.05 3.26
N PRO A 215 -9.33 -0.56 4.23
CA PRO A 215 -9.86 -0.03 5.47
C PRO A 215 -10.48 1.37 5.30
N PHE A 216 -10.17 2.09 4.22
CA PHE A 216 -10.80 3.38 3.91
C PHE A 216 -12.28 3.23 3.55
N ARG A 217 -12.66 2.07 3.01
CA ARG A 217 -14.06 1.70 2.68
C ARG A 217 -14.62 0.57 3.55
N LYS A 218 -13.77 0.00 4.41
CA LYS A 218 -14.09 -1.10 5.33
C LYS A 218 -14.64 -2.34 4.61
N ILE A 219 -13.95 -2.72 3.54
CA ILE A 219 -14.38 -3.80 2.64
C ILE A 219 -13.20 -4.71 2.30
N TRP A 220 -13.43 -6.02 2.21
CA TRP A 220 -12.48 -6.94 1.60
C TRP A 220 -12.60 -6.85 0.09
N VAL A 221 -11.46 -6.82 -0.58
CA VAL A 221 -11.37 -6.89 -2.03
C VAL A 221 -10.68 -8.19 -2.41
N ILE A 222 -11.30 -8.93 -3.30
CA ILE A 222 -10.72 -10.11 -3.93
C ILE A 222 -10.27 -9.71 -5.34
N SER A 223 -8.97 -9.81 -5.57
CA SER A 223 -8.29 -9.56 -6.83
C SER A 223 -8.26 -10.89 -7.58
N VAL A 224 -9.23 -11.09 -8.48
CA VAL A 224 -9.45 -12.36 -9.17
C VAL A 224 -8.66 -12.36 -10.47
N ARG A 225 -7.81 -13.37 -10.70
CA ARG A 225 -7.17 -13.53 -12.02
C ARG A 225 -8.20 -13.87 -13.07
N HIS A 226 -8.20 -13.12 -14.16
CA HIS A 226 -9.00 -13.42 -15.35
C HIS A 226 -8.46 -14.66 -16.08
N GLY A 227 -8.92 -15.84 -15.65
CA GLY A 227 -8.72 -17.13 -16.33
C GLY A 227 -7.27 -17.42 -16.75
N TRP A 228 -7.14 -18.30 -17.76
CA TRP A 228 -5.86 -18.75 -18.33
C TRP A 228 -5.55 -18.13 -19.70
N GLY A 229 -6.45 -17.25 -20.20
CA GLY A 229 -6.34 -16.61 -21.50
C GLY A 229 -5.44 -15.37 -21.52
N GLN A 230 -5.25 -14.81 -22.71
CA GLN A 230 -4.48 -13.60 -22.93
C GLN A 230 -5.34 -12.41 -23.39
N PRO A 231 -5.04 -11.17 -22.95
CA PRO A 231 -3.99 -10.82 -21.98
C PRO A 231 -4.38 -11.18 -20.54
N ARG A 232 -3.38 -11.45 -19.70
CA ARG A 232 -3.60 -11.60 -18.25
C ARG A 232 -4.11 -10.29 -17.63
N ALA A 233 -5.23 -10.39 -16.93
CA ALA A 233 -5.88 -9.27 -16.26
C ALA A 233 -6.45 -9.67 -14.90
N ARG A 234 -6.93 -8.69 -14.15
CA ARG A 234 -7.59 -8.83 -12.86
C ARG A 234 -9.05 -8.40 -12.96
N ARG A 235 -9.87 -9.08 -12.20
CA ARG A 235 -11.26 -8.74 -11.91
C ARG A 235 -11.37 -8.36 -10.44
N TYR A 236 -12.39 -7.58 -10.10
CA TYR A 236 -12.55 -6.96 -8.79
C TYR A 236 -13.84 -7.42 -8.15
N TRP A 237 -13.76 -7.85 -6.90
CA TRP A 237 -14.91 -8.26 -6.12
C TRP A 237 -14.82 -7.73 -4.69
N GLU A 238 -15.89 -7.08 -4.23
CA GLU A 238 -16.00 -6.56 -2.86
C GLU A 238 -16.86 -7.47 -1.99
N VAL A 239 -16.42 -7.70 -0.76
CA VAL A 239 -17.19 -8.47 0.22
C VAL A 239 -16.96 -7.93 1.64
N LYS A 240 -18.03 -7.82 2.44
CA LYS A 240 -17.93 -7.38 3.85
C LYS A 240 -17.47 -8.49 4.78
N ASP A 241 -17.91 -9.71 4.50
CA ASP A 241 -17.68 -10.90 5.31
C ASP A 241 -17.19 -12.05 4.40
N LEU A 242 -15.91 -12.40 4.54
CA LEU A 242 -15.27 -13.44 3.71
C LEU A 242 -15.96 -14.81 3.86
N GLU A 243 -16.62 -15.11 4.98
CA GLU A 243 -17.36 -16.37 5.16
C GLU A 243 -18.68 -16.42 4.38
N LYS A 244 -19.21 -15.26 3.97
CA LYS A 244 -20.59 -15.16 3.46
C LYS A 244 -20.73 -14.71 2.02
N GLY A 245 -19.65 -14.27 1.37
CA GLY A 245 -19.81 -13.50 0.13
C GLY A 245 -18.76 -13.58 -0.99
N PRO A 246 -17.78 -14.48 -1.03
CA PRO A 246 -16.97 -14.69 -2.24
C PRO A 246 -17.54 -15.80 -3.14
N TYR A 247 -18.85 -16.01 -3.12
CA TYR A 247 -19.55 -17.02 -3.91
C TYR A 247 -20.14 -16.37 -5.16
N TRP A 248 -19.59 -16.67 -6.34
CA TRP A 248 -20.10 -16.22 -7.63
C TRP A 248 -20.12 -17.38 -8.62
N GLY A 249 -20.94 -17.27 -9.67
CA GLY A 249 -20.96 -18.25 -10.75
C GLY A 249 -21.61 -19.58 -10.40
N GLU A 250 -22.37 -19.65 -9.31
CA GLU A 250 -23.27 -20.75 -8.98
C GLU A 250 -24.67 -20.46 -9.59
N ALA A 251 -25.46 -21.50 -9.85
CA ALA A 251 -26.67 -21.46 -10.71
C ALA A 251 -27.69 -20.36 -10.36
N ASP A 252 -27.68 -19.87 -9.12
CA ASP A 252 -28.66 -18.94 -8.57
C ASP A 252 -28.12 -17.50 -8.47
N GLN A 253 -26.81 -17.29 -8.70
CA GLN A 253 -26.12 -15.99 -8.67
C GLN A 253 -25.06 -15.87 -9.80
N PRO A 254 -25.49 -15.50 -11.02
CA PRO A 254 -24.64 -15.54 -12.22
C PRO A 254 -23.63 -14.38 -12.35
N GLN A 255 -23.51 -13.49 -11.35
CA GLN A 255 -22.65 -12.31 -11.49
C GLN A 255 -21.18 -12.69 -11.35
N TYR A 256 -20.50 -12.87 -12.48
CA TYR A 256 -19.05 -13.02 -12.52
C TYR A 256 -18.37 -11.68 -12.19
N PRO A 257 -17.25 -11.65 -11.43
CA PRO A 257 -16.60 -10.40 -11.03
C PRO A 257 -16.26 -9.48 -12.22
N PRO A 258 -16.57 -8.17 -12.16
CA PRO A 258 -16.26 -7.24 -13.25
C PRO A 258 -14.75 -7.11 -13.48
N PHE A 259 -14.36 -6.75 -14.70
CA PHE A 259 -12.97 -6.44 -15.00
C PHE A 259 -12.50 -5.20 -14.25
N TRP A 260 -11.22 -5.22 -13.89
CA TRP A 260 -10.62 -4.16 -13.09
C TRP A 260 -9.41 -3.55 -13.78
N ILE A 261 -8.39 -4.36 -14.06
CA ILE A 261 -7.10 -3.85 -14.48
C ILE A 261 -6.28 -4.93 -15.18
N GLY A 262 -5.50 -4.51 -16.17
CA GLY A 262 -4.50 -5.33 -16.84
C GLY A 262 -3.18 -4.56 -16.96
N SER A 263 -2.23 -5.12 -17.69
CA SER A 263 -1.14 -4.32 -18.25
C SER A 263 -1.67 -3.48 -19.40
N ASP A 264 -0.96 -2.41 -19.72
CA ASP A 264 -1.30 -1.55 -20.85
C ASP A 264 -0.06 -1.17 -21.66
N SER A 265 -0.24 -0.42 -22.74
CA SER A 265 0.84 -0.02 -23.65
C SER A 265 1.89 0.91 -23.03
N LEU A 266 1.71 1.40 -21.79
CA LEU A 266 2.72 2.16 -21.07
C LEU A 266 3.64 1.25 -20.22
N ASP A 267 3.31 -0.03 -20.05
CA ASP A 267 4.20 -0.98 -19.41
C ASP A 267 5.39 -1.31 -20.31
N LEU A 268 6.60 -1.00 -19.82
CA LEU A 268 7.84 -1.04 -20.60
C LEU A 268 8.16 -2.43 -21.16
N GLU A 269 7.98 -2.64 -22.46
CA GLU A 269 8.39 -3.89 -23.10
C GLU A 269 9.91 -4.08 -23.01
N ARG A 270 10.35 -5.33 -22.92
CA ARG A 270 11.78 -5.61 -23.02
C ARG A 270 12.26 -5.40 -24.47
N PRO A 271 13.40 -4.71 -24.69
CA PRO A 271 13.92 -4.46 -26.03
C PRO A 271 14.28 -5.73 -26.84
N ASP A 272 14.65 -6.82 -26.15
CA ASP A 272 15.12 -8.06 -26.75
C ASP A 272 14.00 -8.97 -27.26
N TYR A 273 12.82 -8.94 -26.64
CA TYR A 273 11.70 -9.81 -27.02
C TYR A 273 10.56 -9.06 -27.71
N LYS A 274 10.33 -7.78 -27.38
CA LYS A 274 9.21 -6.97 -27.90
C LYS A 274 7.87 -7.69 -27.81
N ILE A 275 7.69 -8.41 -26.70
CA ILE A 275 6.44 -9.08 -26.36
C ILE A 275 5.67 -8.14 -25.44
N PRO A 276 4.39 -7.87 -25.73
CA PRO A 276 3.58 -7.04 -24.86
C PRO A 276 3.54 -7.55 -23.43
N CYS A 277 3.67 -6.63 -22.48
CA CYS A 277 3.61 -6.95 -21.06
C CYS A 277 2.23 -7.51 -20.67
N GLU A 278 2.20 -8.29 -19.60
CA GLU A 278 0.98 -8.86 -19.01
C GLU A 278 0.96 -8.69 -17.49
N LEU A 279 -0.19 -8.39 -16.90
CA LEU A 279 -0.31 -8.25 -15.45
C LEU A 279 -0.41 -9.63 -14.80
N TYR A 280 0.67 -10.09 -14.17
CA TYR A 280 0.75 -11.41 -13.57
C TYR A 280 0.07 -11.48 -12.20
N ASN A 281 0.27 -10.47 -11.35
CA ASN A 281 -0.34 -10.36 -10.03
C ASN A 281 -0.50 -8.90 -9.60
N LEU A 282 -1.45 -8.64 -8.70
CA LEU A 282 -1.61 -7.36 -8.01
C LEU A 282 -1.90 -7.60 -6.53
N ASP A 283 -0.90 -7.31 -5.68
CA ASP A 283 -1.05 -7.27 -4.22
C ASP A 283 -1.30 -5.84 -3.77
N CYS A 284 -2.16 -5.63 -2.77
CA CYS A 284 -2.50 -4.30 -2.29
C CYS A 284 -2.54 -4.23 -0.76
N VAL A 285 -2.25 -3.05 -0.22
CA VAL A 285 -2.35 -2.75 1.20
C VAL A 285 -2.63 -1.26 1.41
N ALA A 286 -3.28 -0.90 2.52
CA ALA A 286 -3.35 0.51 2.92
C ALA A 286 -2.02 0.97 3.52
N TYR A 287 -1.45 2.04 2.98
CA TYR A 287 -0.24 2.68 3.48
C TYR A 287 -0.51 4.18 3.66
N GLU A 288 -0.42 4.62 4.91
CA GLU A 288 -0.65 5.99 5.33
C GLU A 288 -2.01 6.53 4.87
N SER A 289 -2.01 7.38 3.84
CA SER A 289 -3.19 8.09 3.33
C SER A 289 -3.75 7.52 2.02
N LEU A 290 -3.28 6.35 1.56
CA LEU A 290 -3.69 5.75 0.28
C LEU A 290 -3.57 4.22 0.27
N MET A 291 -4.07 3.57 -0.78
CA MET A 291 -3.80 2.17 -1.10
C MET A 291 -2.54 2.08 -1.96
N LEU A 292 -1.58 1.26 -1.52
CA LEU A 292 -0.37 0.87 -2.25
C LEU A 292 -0.63 -0.42 -3.02
N GLY A 293 -0.26 -0.46 -4.30
CA GLY A 293 -0.35 -1.64 -5.16
C GLY A 293 1.01 -2.09 -5.66
N LEU A 294 1.33 -3.38 -5.52
CA LEU A 294 2.48 -4.04 -6.10
C LEU A 294 2.06 -4.85 -7.32
N PHE A 295 2.39 -4.33 -8.50
CA PHE A 295 2.06 -4.89 -9.80
C PHE A 295 3.19 -5.81 -10.24
N THR A 296 2.97 -7.12 -10.23
CA THR A 296 3.92 -8.03 -10.86
C THR A 296 3.64 -8.04 -12.37
N ILE A 297 4.53 -7.44 -13.14
CA ILE A 297 4.43 -7.36 -14.60
C ILE A 297 5.28 -8.46 -15.22
N TRP A 298 4.65 -9.30 -16.02
CA TRP A 298 5.33 -10.26 -16.87
C TRP A 298 5.76 -9.59 -18.17
N ARG A 299 7.04 -9.76 -18.56
CA ARG A 299 7.64 -9.05 -19.70
C ARG A 299 8.07 -9.96 -20.85
N GLY A 300 7.27 -10.98 -21.18
CA GLY A 300 7.59 -11.92 -22.26
C GLY A 300 8.54 -13.04 -21.83
N GLN A 301 8.29 -14.28 -22.26
CA GLN A 301 9.12 -15.45 -21.94
C GLN A 301 9.67 -16.07 -23.23
N PRO A 302 10.98 -15.96 -23.50
CA PRO A 302 11.59 -16.59 -24.68
C PRO A 302 12.14 -17.96 -24.35
N GLY A 303 11.80 -18.94 -25.18
CA GLY A 303 12.35 -20.28 -25.11
C GLY A 303 12.24 -20.89 -23.70
N PRO A 304 13.26 -21.64 -23.24
CA PRO A 304 13.21 -22.33 -21.94
C PRO A 304 13.51 -21.42 -20.74
N ARG A 305 13.70 -20.10 -20.93
CA ARG A 305 14.00 -19.18 -19.83
C ARG A 305 12.83 -19.12 -18.84
N GLN A 306 13.12 -18.96 -17.54
CA GLN A 306 12.09 -18.66 -16.54
C GLN A 306 11.33 -17.36 -16.89
N LYS A 307 10.04 -17.29 -16.55
CA LYS A 307 9.15 -16.13 -16.83
C LYS A 307 9.71 -14.82 -16.23
N PRO A 308 10.16 -13.84 -17.04
CA PRO A 308 10.50 -12.47 -16.63
C PRO A 308 9.34 -11.80 -15.91
N ASN A 309 9.38 -11.75 -14.57
CA ASN A 309 8.40 -11.06 -13.74
C ASN A 309 9.10 -10.04 -12.86
N GLU A 310 8.61 -8.81 -12.89
CA GLU A 310 9.16 -7.69 -12.14
C GLU A 310 8.07 -6.97 -11.37
N VAL A 311 8.38 -6.56 -10.14
CA VAL A 311 7.44 -5.83 -9.31
C VAL A 311 7.55 -4.34 -9.61
N CYS A 312 6.43 -3.72 -9.97
CA CYS A 312 6.23 -2.29 -10.16
C CYS A 312 5.26 -1.77 -9.09
N VAL A 313 5.17 -0.44 -8.93
CA VAL A 313 4.31 0.19 -7.91
C VAL A 313 3.19 1.00 -8.57
N GLY A 314 2.04 1.05 -7.91
CA GLY A 314 0.95 1.99 -8.21
C GLY A 314 0.25 2.47 -6.93
N PHE A 315 -0.50 3.55 -7.04
CA PHE A 315 -1.15 4.22 -5.91
C PHE A 315 -2.62 4.48 -6.21
N SER A 316 -3.49 4.28 -5.22
CA SER A 316 -4.92 4.54 -5.34
C SER A 316 -5.46 5.26 -4.12
N ARG A 317 -6.22 6.34 -4.34
CA ARG A 317 -6.85 7.13 -3.27
C ARG A 317 -8.32 6.82 -3.04
N ASP A 318 -8.92 6.05 -3.94
CA ASP A 318 -10.28 5.53 -3.83
C ASP A 318 -10.34 4.00 -3.63
N GLY A 319 -9.20 3.33 -3.75
CA GLY A 319 -9.06 1.88 -3.64
C GLY A 319 -9.50 1.10 -4.87
N PHE A 320 -9.75 1.77 -6.01
CA PHE A 320 -10.10 1.11 -7.27
C PHE A 320 -9.28 1.64 -8.46
N HIS A 321 -9.20 2.96 -8.65
CA HIS A 321 -8.44 3.55 -9.75
C HIS A 321 -6.97 3.72 -9.37
N TRP A 322 -6.06 3.33 -10.27
CA TRP A 322 -4.62 3.33 -10.00
C TRP A 322 -3.89 4.42 -10.80
N SER A 323 -3.10 5.23 -10.10
CA SER A 323 -2.05 6.06 -10.70
C SER A 323 -0.73 5.29 -10.73
N ARG A 324 -0.07 5.26 -11.89
CA ARG A 324 1.22 4.57 -12.12
C ARG A 324 2.19 5.48 -12.90
N PRO A 325 2.63 6.60 -12.29
CA PRO A 325 3.43 7.61 -12.99
C PRO A 325 4.87 7.16 -13.27
N ASP A 326 5.40 6.23 -12.48
CA ASP A 326 6.65 5.52 -12.77
C ASP A 326 6.36 4.04 -12.99
N ARG A 327 6.79 3.52 -14.13
CA ARG A 327 6.59 2.13 -14.57
C ARG A 327 7.88 1.33 -14.67
N ARG A 328 8.99 1.93 -14.21
CA ARG A 328 10.25 1.20 -14.03
C ARG A 328 10.04 0.07 -13.00
N PRO A 329 10.76 -1.06 -13.15
CA PRO A 329 10.78 -2.10 -12.14
C PRO A 329 11.21 -1.54 -10.78
N PHE A 330 10.30 -1.55 -9.81
CA PHE A 330 10.57 -1.14 -8.44
C PHE A 330 11.47 -2.15 -7.72
N CYS A 331 11.23 -3.44 -7.96
CA CYS A 331 12.15 -4.54 -7.63
C CYS A 331 12.49 -5.30 -8.92
N PRO A 332 13.62 -5.01 -9.58
CA PRO A 332 14.00 -5.60 -10.87
C PRO A 332 14.49 -7.04 -10.76
N VAL A 333 14.41 -7.79 -11.86
CA VAL A 333 15.09 -9.09 -11.99
C VAL A 333 16.59 -8.89 -12.25
N SER A 334 17.38 -9.92 -11.98
CA SER A 334 18.72 -10.02 -12.57
C SER A 334 18.64 -10.70 -13.93
N GLU A 335 19.49 -10.25 -14.85
CA GLU A 335 19.71 -10.89 -16.15
C GLU A 335 20.86 -11.91 -16.11
N THR A 336 21.57 -12.01 -14.98
CA THR A 336 22.69 -12.94 -14.80
C THR A 336 22.19 -14.29 -14.27
N PRO A 337 22.35 -15.39 -15.02
CA PRO A 337 22.02 -16.72 -14.52
C PRO A 337 22.78 -17.05 -13.24
N GLY A 338 22.09 -17.66 -12.28
CA GLY A 338 22.65 -17.99 -10.97
C GLY A 338 22.41 -16.92 -9.90
N ASP A 339 22.01 -15.70 -10.24
CA ASP A 339 21.53 -14.73 -9.24
C ASP A 339 20.21 -15.20 -8.64
N TRP A 340 19.96 -14.89 -7.36
CA TRP A 340 18.75 -15.35 -6.66
C TRP A 340 17.46 -14.85 -7.32
N ASN A 341 17.48 -13.64 -7.87
CA ASN A 341 16.39 -12.99 -8.60
C ASN A 341 16.51 -13.11 -10.12
N TYR A 342 17.26 -14.09 -10.64
CA TYR A 342 17.30 -14.33 -12.08
C TYR A 342 15.88 -14.54 -12.62
N ALA A 343 15.49 -13.68 -13.57
CA ALA A 343 14.22 -13.71 -14.32
C ALA A 343 12.89 -13.62 -13.52
N ASN A 344 12.79 -13.92 -12.23
CA ASN A 344 11.48 -13.91 -11.57
C ASN A 344 11.53 -13.31 -10.17
N VAL A 345 10.84 -12.18 -10.00
CA VAL A 345 10.59 -11.51 -8.74
C VAL A 345 9.08 -11.32 -8.57
N GLN A 346 8.57 -11.60 -7.38
CA GLN A 346 7.14 -11.52 -7.04
C GLN A 346 6.98 -10.88 -5.67
N SER A 347 5.89 -10.16 -5.45
CA SER A 347 5.57 -9.50 -4.19
C SER A 347 5.12 -10.48 -3.11
N ALA A 348 5.26 -10.07 -1.85
CA ALA A 348 4.55 -10.66 -0.72
C ALA A 348 3.20 -9.96 -0.48
N GLY A 349 2.22 -10.71 0.05
CA GLY A 349 1.00 -10.14 0.62
C GLY A 349 1.32 -9.16 1.76
N GLY A 350 0.48 -8.14 1.94
CA GLY A 350 0.76 -7.04 2.87
C GLY A 350 1.73 -5.98 2.33
N CYS A 351 2.37 -6.23 1.18
CA CYS A 351 3.23 -5.34 0.38
C CYS A 351 4.50 -4.82 1.08
N CYS A 352 4.38 -4.10 2.19
CA CYS A 352 5.51 -3.53 2.91
C CYS A 352 5.31 -3.45 4.42
N LEU A 353 6.42 -3.45 5.15
CA LEU A 353 6.49 -3.22 6.60
C LEU A 353 7.25 -1.94 6.89
N ILE A 354 6.90 -1.27 7.98
CA ILE A 354 7.58 -0.07 8.44
C ILE A 354 8.61 -0.47 9.52
N VAL A 355 9.90 -0.35 9.20
CA VAL A 355 11.00 -0.69 10.11
C VAL A 355 11.83 0.57 10.34
N GLY A 356 11.51 1.27 11.42
CA GLY A 356 12.10 2.58 11.74
C GLY A 356 11.90 3.61 10.63
N GLY A 357 13.00 4.08 10.05
CA GLY A 357 13.01 5.06 8.94
C GLY A 357 12.87 4.44 7.56
N GLN A 358 12.62 3.13 7.44
CA GLN A 358 12.59 2.39 6.17
C GLN A 358 11.27 1.64 5.98
N LEU A 359 10.99 1.33 4.71
CA LEU A 359 10.03 0.32 4.30
C LEU A 359 10.77 -0.94 3.89
N TYR A 360 10.31 -2.08 4.37
CA TYR A 360 10.79 -3.40 4.00
C TYR A 360 9.80 -4.04 3.03
N PHE A 361 10.30 -4.50 1.88
CA PHE A 361 9.54 -5.19 0.85
C PHE A 361 10.12 -6.59 0.67
N TYR A 362 9.37 -7.62 1.07
CA TYR A 362 9.77 -8.99 0.82
C TYR A 362 9.34 -9.43 -0.58
N VAL A 363 10.24 -10.11 -1.28
CA VAL A 363 10.00 -10.60 -2.64
C VAL A 363 10.58 -12.01 -2.82
N SER A 364 9.96 -12.83 -3.67
CA SER A 364 10.55 -14.11 -4.06
C SER A 364 11.68 -13.94 -5.06
N GLY A 365 12.61 -14.89 -5.12
CA GLY A 365 13.46 -15.19 -6.26
C GLY A 365 13.34 -16.64 -6.71
N ARG A 366 13.64 -16.92 -7.99
CA ARG A 366 13.63 -18.27 -8.58
C ARG A 366 14.96 -18.73 -9.17
N GLY A 367 15.98 -17.88 -9.17
CA GLY A 367 17.25 -18.18 -9.83
C GLY A 367 18.16 -19.11 -9.04
N LYS A 368 17.99 -19.19 -7.71
CA LYS A 368 18.68 -20.14 -6.81
C LYS A 368 17.69 -21.10 -6.11
N GLY A 369 16.63 -21.49 -6.82
CA GLY A 369 15.48 -22.18 -6.20
C GLY A 369 14.47 -21.20 -5.61
N ARG A 370 13.51 -21.70 -4.82
CA ARG A 370 12.46 -20.90 -4.17
C ARG A 370 13.04 -20.21 -2.93
N VAL A 371 13.34 -18.92 -3.05
CA VAL A 371 13.92 -18.12 -1.95
C VAL A 371 13.12 -16.85 -1.71
N THR A 372 13.25 -16.28 -0.51
CA THR A 372 12.74 -14.96 -0.15
C THR A 372 13.88 -13.99 0.11
N SER A 373 13.73 -12.79 -0.43
CA SER A 373 14.68 -11.69 -0.35
C SER A 373 14.00 -10.41 0.14
N LEU A 374 14.81 -9.45 0.56
CA LEU A 374 14.38 -8.16 1.07
C LEU A 374 14.85 -7.02 0.16
N ALA A 375 13.97 -6.08 -0.13
CA ALA A 375 14.30 -4.76 -0.66
C ALA A 375 13.87 -3.68 0.34
N THR A 376 14.58 -2.56 0.35
CA THR A 376 14.32 -1.46 1.27
C THR A 376 14.15 -0.13 0.54
N LEU A 377 13.31 0.74 1.10
CA LEU A 377 13.15 2.12 0.67
C LEU A 377 13.12 3.02 1.92
N ARG A 378 13.45 4.30 1.79
CA ARG A 378 13.11 5.29 2.83
C ARG A 378 11.60 5.22 3.11
N ARG A 379 11.16 5.37 4.36
CA ARG A 379 9.74 5.57 4.69
C ARG A 379 9.20 6.74 3.88
N ASP A 380 8.04 6.56 3.24
CA ASP A 380 7.42 7.52 2.29
C ASP A 380 8.24 7.81 1.03
N GLY A 381 9.34 7.07 0.81
CA GLY A 381 10.35 7.36 -0.19
C GLY A 381 9.96 7.11 -1.64
N PHE A 382 8.70 6.82 -1.94
CA PHE A 382 8.25 6.47 -3.30
C PHE A 382 8.47 7.62 -4.29
N ALA A 383 8.22 8.85 -3.84
CA ALA A 383 8.43 10.06 -4.61
C ALA A 383 8.90 11.21 -3.69
N SER A 384 9.72 12.11 -4.22
CA SER A 384 10.07 13.37 -3.58
C SER A 384 9.87 14.55 -4.53
N MET A 385 9.67 15.72 -3.93
CA MET A 385 9.76 17.00 -4.61
C MET A 385 11.14 17.59 -4.30
N ASP A 386 11.96 17.72 -5.33
CA ASP A 386 13.38 18.02 -5.24
C ASP A 386 13.62 19.47 -5.65
N ALA A 387 14.39 20.19 -4.83
CA ALA A 387 14.89 21.52 -5.13
C ALA A 387 16.42 21.49 -5.26
N ASP A 388 16.94 22.19 -6.26
CA ASP A 388 18.36 22.49 -6.35
C ASP A 388 18.74 23.71 -5.47
N PHE A 389 19.96 24.24 -5.66
CA PHE A 389 20.45 25.40 -4.92
C PHE A 389 19.62 26.68 -5.13
N PHE A 390 18.98 26.87 -6.30
CA PHE A 390 18.14 28.04 -6.56
C PHE A 390 16.80 27.97 -5.83
N GLY A 391 16.39 26.75 -5.47
CA GLY A 391 15.18 26.50 -4.72
C GLY A 391 13.92 26.53 -5.56
N GLY A 392 12.80 26.26 -4.91
CA GLY A 392 11.50 26.23 -5.52
C GLY A 392 10.37 26.22 -4.50
N THR A 393 9.14 26.25 -4.99
CA THR A 393 7.94 26.24 -4.16
C THR A 393 6.95 25.19 -4.60
N LEU A 394 6.22 24.65 -3.63
CA LEU A 394 5.06 23.78 -3.84
C LEU A 394 3.89 24.37 -3.07
N THR A 395 2.77 24.61 -3.74
CA THR A 395 1.52 25.03 -3.09
C THR A 395 0.50 23.90 -3.17
N THR A 396 -0.11 23.56 -2.03
CA THR A 396 -1.18 22.55 -2.00
C THR A 396 -2.49 23.10 -2.55
N ARG A 397 -3.38 22.21 -2.98
CA ARG A 397 -4.83 22.49 -3.05
C ARG A 397 -5.37 22.86 -1.66
N PRO A 398 -6.58 23.42 -1.56
CA PRO A 398 -7.21 23.64 -0.26
C PRO A 398 -7.32 22.33 0.54
N VAL A 399 -6.80 22.36 1.76
CA VAL A 399 -6.83 21.24 2.70
C VAL A 399 -7.50 21.65 4.00
N ARG A 400 -8.00 20.65 4.74
CA ARG A 400 -8.48 20.78 6.11
C ARG A 400 -7.90 19.67 6.99
N PHE A 401 -7.77 19.96 8.28
CA PHE A 401 -7.27 19.04 9.30
C PHE A 401 -7.86 19.37 10.66
N SER A 402 -7.78 18.41 11.58
CA SER A 402 -8.23 18.48 12.98
C SER A 402 -7.05 18.50 13.97
N GLY A 403 -5.86 18.13 13.53
CA GLY A 403 -4.64 18.14 14.33
C GLY A 403 -4.10 19.56 14.59
N ARG A 404 -2.95 19.62 15.29
CA ARG A 404 -2.31 20.89 15.68
C ARG A 404 -0.81 20.93 15.44
N TYR A 405 -0.11 19.79 15.45
CA TYR A 405 1.33 19.72 15.20
C TYR A 405 1.60 19.30 13.76
N PHE A 406 2.54 19.97 13.10
CA PHE A 406 2.87 19.72 11.70
C PHE A 406 4.24 19.04 11.61
N PHE A 407 4.36 18.06 10.72
CA PHE A 407 5.60 17.32 10.50
C PHE A 407 5.91 17.15 9.01
N VAL A 408 7.20 17.01 8.70
CA VAL A 408 7.70 16.70 7.35
C VAL A 408 8.66 15.52 7.36
N ASN A 409 8.71 14.82 6.22
CA ASN A 409 9.77 13.89 5.86
C ASN A 409 10.70 14.59 4.85
N LEU A 410 11.93 14.85 5.26
CA LEU A 410 12.86 15.73 4.55
C LEU A 410 14.25 15.10 4.47
N GLU A 411 14.90 15.25 3.32
CA GLU A 411 16.34 15.05 3.12
C GLU A 411 16.92 16.38 2.61
N ALA A 412 17.46 17.19 3.50
CA ALA A 412 18.08 18.47 3.17
C ALA A 412 19.32 18.71 4.07
N PRO A 413 20.44 18.02 3.81
CA PRO A 413 21.63 18.10 4.64
C PRO A 413 22.31 19.49 4.61
N SER A 414 22.22 20.18 3.47
CA SER A 414 22.83 21.49 3.23
C SER A 414 21.78 22.60 3.00
N GLY A 415 20.58 22.22 2.59
CA GLY A 415 19.45 23.11 2.33
C GLY A 415 18.45 23.22 3.48
N GLY A 416 17.16 23.27 3.11
CA GLY A 416 16.05 23.24 4.06
C GLY A 416 14.70 23.57 3.43
N VAL A 417 13.66 23.49 4.26
CA VAL A 417 12.29 23.88 3.91
C VAL A 417 11.75 24.88 4.93
N TRP A 418 10.89 25.80 4.51
CA TRP A 418 9.97 26.49 5.43
C TRP A 418 8.59 26.56 4.79
N ILE A 419 7.57 26.76 5.62
CA ILE A 419 6.17 26.62 5.25
C ILE A 419 5.44 27.92 5.56
N GLU A 420 4.64 28.37 4.61
CA GLU A 420 3.65 29.42 4.81
C GLU A 420 2.25 28.81 4.74
N VAL A 421 1.35 29.24 5.62
CA VAL A 421 -0.06 28.85 5.58
C VAL A 421 -0.88 30.03 5.06
N PHE A 422 -1.73 29.78 4.07
CA PHE A 422 -2.63 30.76 3.48
C PHE A 422 -4.09 30.37 3.73
N SER A 423 -4.96 31.35 3.96
CA SER A 423 -6.41 31.15 3.89
C SER A 423 -6.87 30.96 2.45
N GLU A 424 -8.13 30.57 2.30
CA GLU A 424 -8.77 30.36 0.99
C GLU A 424 -8.74 31.61 0.09
N ASP A 425 -8.87 32.79 0.68
CA ASP A 425 -8.82 34.12 0.04
C ASP A 425 -7.38 34.60 -0.30
N GLY A 426 -6.36 33.81 0.03
CA GLY A 426 -4.96 34.13 -0.29
C GLY A 426 -4.23 34.99 0.74
N LYS A 427 -4.84 35.30 1.90
CA LYS A 427 -4.13 35.95 3.00
C LYS A 427 -3.18 34.98 3.70
N ARG A 428 -1.92 35.38 3.89
CA ARG A 428 -0.96 34.60 4.69
C ARG A 428 -1.35 34.66 6.17
N LEU A 429 -1.50 33.49 6.78
CA LEU A 429 -1.91 33.29 8.17
C LEU A 429 -0.71 33.02 9.09
N LEU A 430 0.21 32.14 8.69
CA LEU A 430 1.36 31.72 9.49
C LEU A 430 2.60 31.49 8.62
N THR A 431 3.77 31.56 9.26
CA THR A 431 5.08 31.21 8.67
C THR A 431 5.87 30.37 9.67
N SER A 432 6.45 29.27 9.20
CA SER A 432 7.27 28.40 10.03
C SER A 432 8.71 28.92 10.19
N ASP A 433 9.42 28.34 11.14
CA ASP A 433 10.88 28.36 11.14
C ASP A 433 11.44 27.56 9.96
N ARG A 434 12.74 27.74 9.68
CA ARG A 434 13.45 26.92 8.69
C ARG A 434 13.75 25.55 9.29
N ILE A 435 13.33 24.51 8.59
CA ILE A 435 13.56 23.11 8.93
C ILE A 435 14.70 22.58 8.06
N LYS A 436 15.67 21.91 8.68
CA LYS A 436 16.84 21.31 8.03
C LYS A 436 17.08 19.89 8.52
N GLY A 437 17.85 19.13 7.76
CA GLY A 437 18.32 17.80 8.14
C GLY A 437 17.75 16.68 7.27
N ASP A 438 18.14 15.46 7.62
CA ASP A 438 17.70 14.24 6.96
C ASP A 438 17.00 13.31 7.96
N LYS A 439 15.67 13.39 8.01
CA LYS A 439 14.83 12.55 8.87
C LYS A 439 13.45 12.32 8.25
N THR A 440 12.88 11.16 8.54
CA THR A 440 11.51 10.81 8.16
C THR A 440 10.44 11.42 9.06
N LEU A 441 10.85 12.12 10.13
CA LEU A 441 9.96 12.75 11.10
C LEU A 441 10.66 13.99 11.67
N LEU A 442 10.38 15.15 11.08
CA LEU A 442 10.82 16.45 11.60
C LEU A 442 9.61 17.28 12.01
N PRO A 443 9.56 17.78 13.26
CA PRO A 443 8.53 18.72 13.69
C PRO A 443 8.74 20.09 13.02
N VAL A 444 7.64 20.80 12.79
CA VAL A 444 7.62 22.16 12.29
C VAL A 444 7.18 23.11 13.42
N SER A 445 8.00 24.12 13.69
CA SER A 445 7.72 25.21 14.63
C SER A 445 7.28 26.47 13.88
N TRP A 446 6.50 27.33 14.53
CA TRP A 446 5.94 28.55 13.95
C TRP A 446 6.46 29.78 14.68
N LYS A 447 6.67 30.89 13.95
CA LYS A 447 7.27 32.10 14.50
C LYS A 447 6.35 32.83 15.50
N ASP A 448 5.07 32.88 15.17
CA ASP A 448 4.08 33.71 15.87
C ASP A 448 2.89 32.87 16.39
N ALA A 449 3.06 31.55 16.50
CA ALA A 449 2.03 30.63 17.01
C ALA A 449 2.67 29.42 17.71
N ASP A 450 2.03 28.90 18.74
CA ASP A 450 2.51 27.69 19.42
C ASP A 450 2.30 26.43 18.56
N ASP A 451 1.18 26.37 17.83
CA ASP A 451 0.77 25.26 16.99
C ASP A 451 -0.31 25.70 15.97
N LEU A 452 -0.88 24.75 15.22
CA LEU A 452 -1.90 25.00 14.20
C LEU A 452 -3.35 24.98 14.74
N SER A 453 -3.60 24.90 16.04
CA SER A 453 -4.95 24.74 16.62
C SER A 453 -5.93 25.82 16.15
N VAL A 454 -5.46 27.05 15.97
CA VAL A 454 -6.30 28.18 15.50
C VAL A 454 -6.80 28.02 14.06
N LEU A 455 -6.20 27.10 13.30
CA LEU A 455 -6.54 26.79 11.91
C LEU A 455 -7.29 25.45 11.77
N ALA A 456 -7.46 24.68 12.84
CA ALA A 456 -8.16 23.41 12.81
C ALA A 456 -9.59 23.58 12.26
N GLY A 457 -9.98 22.69 11.35
CA GLY A 457 -11.27 22.68 10.65
C GLY A 457 -11.43 23.74 9.56
N LYS A 458 -10.49 24.69 9.41
CA LYS A 458 -10.58 25.75 8.40
C LYS A 458 -9.91 25.32 7.08
N PRO A 459 -10.47 25.67 5.92
CA PRO A 459 -9.78 25.55 4.64
C PRO A 459 -8.50 26.41 4.61
N VAL A 460 -7.36 25.78 4.32
CA VAL A 460 -6.08 26.48 4.15
C VAL A 460 -5.30 25.90 2.97
N ARG A 461 -4.27 26.61 2.51
CA ARG A 461 -3.25 26.10 1.60
C ARG A 461 -1.90 26.15 2.29
N PHE A 462 -1.09 25.11 2.11
CA PHE A 462 0.31 25.13 2.51
C PHE A 462 1.18 25.48 1.32
N ARG A 463 2.10 26.42 1.50
CA ARG A 463 3.18 26.69 0.55
C ARG A 463 4.50 26.30 1.17
N PHE A 464 5.13 25.29 0.61
CA PHE A 464 6.48 24.88 0.96
C PHE A 464 7.46 25.67 0.10
N HIS A 465 8.48 26.21 0.73
CA HIS A 465 9.63 26.81 0.07
C HIS A 465 10.84 25.92 0.39
N LEU A 466 11.41 25.30 -0.64
CA LEU A 466 12.45 24.29 -0.52
C LEU A 466 13.68 24.75 -1.29
N TYR A 467 14.87 24.48 -0.78
CA TYR A 467 16.14 24.69 -1.47
C TYR A 467 17.13 23.60 -1.04
N ASP A 468 17.93 23.11 -1.97
CA ASP A 468 18.96 22.07 -1.79
C ASP A 468 18.47 20.91 -0.90
N GLY A 469 17.38 20.28 -1.32
CA GLY A 469 16.72 19.25 -0.54
C GLY A 469 15.58 18.54 -1.25
N LYS A 470 15.10 17.47 -0.61
CA LYS A 470 14.01 16.60 -1.09
C LYS A 470 12.93 16.50 -0.04
N LEU A 471 11.70 16.88 -0.41
CA LEU A 471 10.52 16.75 0.44
C LEU A 471 9.72 15.50 0.03
N TYR A 472 9.60 14.53 0.93
CA TYR A 472 8.95 13.24 0.65
C TYR A 472 7.47 13.20 1.07
N SER A 473 7.14 13.80 2.21
CA SER A 473 5.78 13.83 2.72
C SER A 473 5.58 14.89 3.81
N PHE A 474 4.33 15.19 4.13
CA PHE A 474 3.95 16.04 5.27
C PHE A 474 2.68 15.51 5.95
N TRP A 475 2.42 15.91 7.20
CA TRP A 475 1.15 15.62 7.88
C TRP A 475 0.90 16.56 9.06
N VAL A 476 -0.36 16.61 9.50
CA VAL A 476 -0.78 17.28 10.74
C VAL A 476 -1.35 16.26 11.69
N THR A 477 -1.00 16.35 12.97
CA THR A 477 -1.36 15.37 14.02
C THR A 477 -1.82 16.07 15.31
N PRO A 478 -2.69 15.45 16.12
CA PRO A 478 -3.14 16.00 17.40
C PRO A 478 -2.03 16.13 18.46
N ASP A 479 -0.94 15.35 18.40
CA ASP A 479 0.05 15.29 19.47
C ASP A 479 1.52 15.40 19.00
N LYS A 480 2.43 15.65 19.94
CA LYS A 480 3.85 15.93 19.66
C LYS A 480 4.68 14.71 19.24
N SER A 481 4.14 13.49 19.31
CA SER A 481 4.87 12.27 18.92
C SER A 481 5.14 12.19 17.41
N GLY A 482 4.34 12.89 16.60
CA GLY A 482 4.36 12.75 15.15
C GLY A 482 3.55 11.54 14.64
N ALA A 483 2.66 10.96 15.45
CA ALA A 483 1.70 9.93 15.03
C ALA A 483 0.95 10.39 13.78
N SER A 484 1.07 9.64 12.68
CA SER A 484 0.45 10.05 11.43
C SER A 484 -1.04 9.74 11.35
N HIS A 485 -1.54 8.85 12.23
CA HIS A 485 -2.91 8.32 12.18
C HIS A 485 -3.27 7.71 10.81
N GLY A 486 -2.27 7.36 10.01
CA GLY A 486 -2.42 6.61 8.76
C GLY A 486 -2.20 5.13 8.96
N TYR A 487 -2.59 4.35 7.97
CA TYR A 487 -2.44 2.90 8.01
C TYR A 487 -0.97 2.46 7.91
N VAL A 488 -0.59 1.42 8.65
CA VAL A 488 0.81 0.98 8.75
C VAL A 488 1.17 -0.18 7.83
N ALA A 489 0.41 -0.39 6.75
CA ALA A 489 0.56 -1.53 5.85
C ALA A 489 0.57 -2.86 6.61
N ALA A 490 1.59 -3.70 6.41
CA ALA A 490 1.76 -4.96 7.13
C ALA A 490 2.32 -4.82 8.56
N GLY A 491 2.32 -3.59 9.09
CA GLY A 491 2.76 -3.26 10.43
C GLY A 491 4.26 -3.01 10.52
N GLY A 492 4.77 -3.09 11.74
CA GLY A 492 6.18 -2.91 12.06
C GLY A 492 6.43 -2.89 13.57
N PRO A 493 7.67 -3.03 14.02
CA PRO A 493 8.03 -2.88 15.42
C PRO A 493 7.53 -1.56 15.99
N GLY A 494 6.97 -1.61 17.20
CA GLY A 494 6.46 -0.43 17.92
C GLY A 494 5.02 -0.01 17.61
N PHE A 495 4.38 -0.53 16.55
CA PHE A 495 2.95 -0.30 16.32
C PHE A 495 2.08 -1.24 17.15
N THR A 496 0.90 -0.79 17.56
CA THR A 496 -0.04 -1.55 18.40
C THR A 496 -1.30 -2.00 17.66
N GLY A 497 -1.50 -1.52 16.43
CA GLY A 497 -2.68 -1.77 15.62
C GLY A 497 -2.47 -1.38 14.16
N PRO A 498 -3.54 -1.31 13.35
CA PRO A 498 -3.46 -1.06 11.91
C PRO A 498 -3.14 0.40 11.55
N ILE A 499 -3.15 1.30 12.54
CA ILE A 499 -2.96 2.74 12.37
C ILE A 499 -1.80 3.22 13.26
N ASN A 500 -1.01 4.17 12.76
CA ASN A 500 0.08 4.79 13.49
C ASN A 500 -0.42 5.79 14.55
N THR A 501 -0.55 5.32 15.80
CA THR A 501 -0.92 6.13 16.97
C THR A 501 0.27 6.48 17.88
N VAL A 502 1.49 6.10 17.49
CA VAL A 502 2.70 6.20 18.35
C VAL A 502 3.75 7.19 17.81
N GLY A 503 3.68 7.55 16.52
CA GLY A 503 4.63 8.48 15.89
C GLY A 503 5.88 7.81 15.36
N ALA A 504 7.00 8.05 16.04
CA ALA A 504 8.22 7.28 15.82
C ALA A 504 8.03 5.91 16.49
N ALA A 505 7.70 4.90 15.69
CA ALA A 505 7.78 3.53 16.15
C ALA A 505 9.26 3.26 16.47
N ARG A 506 9.57 3.16 17.78
CA ARG A 506 10.92 3.03 18.32
C ARG A 506 11.41 1.61 18.22
#